data_AF-A0A2T0TN48-F1
#
_entry.id   AF-A0A2T0TN48-F1
#
_cell.length_a   1.000
_cell.length_b   1.000
_cell.length_c   1.000
_cell.angle_alpha   90.00
_cell.angle_beta   90.00
_cell.angle_gamma   90.00
#
_symmetry.space_group_name_H-M   'P 1'
#
loop_
_entity.id
_entity.type
_entity.pdbx_description
1 polymer ?
#
loop_
_entity_poly.entity_id
_entity_poly.type
_entity_poly.pdbx_seq_one_letter_code
_entity_poly.pdbx_strand_id
1 'polypeptide(L)'
;MSVFTQKKKFVGDKEGSTYRWELRLTNGYTFDGYSKNVGQAEKQDKEALLQDCIARLLNNGYLDKCFLMSFYRREFLHRDKDTLLLQMHYERYEAFDRLKFSLPTTEFLDRIYKARLTGTGLNYKEYLPSRPGFRHTEKTDFEFSKTRFPTIEHLVNHCKFLLEKKYPRERVEGFYHRLKHEYSGHPLPQTSPMVRPASIDLPATPTLATAPAIVTSEPRQAEPPAEYVTKAESEVNGMIANMNRRFKAN
;
A
#
# COMPACT_ATOMS: atom_id res chain seq x y z
N MET A 1 -23.38 0.71 -42.16
CA MET A 1 -22.89 2.08 -41.88
C MET A 1 -21.98 2.00 -40.66
N SER A 2 -20.66 2.16 -40.83
CA SER A 2 -19.70 2.09 -39.72
C SER A 2 -19.68 3.43 -38.99
N VAL A 3 -20.10 3.44 -37.72
CA VAL A 3 -20.04 4.62 -36.87
C VAL A 3 -18.58 4.82 -36.46
N PHE A 4 -17.87 5.69 -37.16
CA PHE A 4 -16.56 6.16 -36.72
C PHE A 4 -16.73 6.94 -35.41
N THR A 5 -16.57 6.25 -34.29
CA THR A 5 -16.43 6.90 -32.98
C THR A 5 -15.10 7.66 -33.01
N GLN A 6 -15.17 8.99 -33.21
CA GLN A 6 -14.01 9.85 -33.09
C GLN A 6 -13.41 9.68 -31.69
N LYS A 7 -12.21 9.12 -31.60
CA LYS A 7 -11.48 9.02 -30.33
C LYS A 7 -11.26 10.43 -29.81
N LYS A 8 -11.84 10.74 -28.64
CA LYS A 8 -11.69 12.03 -27.98
C LYS A 8 -10.20 12.34 -27.81
N LYS A 9 -9.74 13.44 -28.38
CA LYS A 9 -8.34 13.88 -28.29
C LYS A 9 -8.01 14.15 -26.83
N PHE A 10 -6.87 13.63 -26.36
CA PHE A 10 -6.39 13.89 -25.00
C PHE A 10 -6.05 15.38 -24.84
N VAL A 11 -6.59 16.02 -23.80
CA VAL A 11 -6.29 17.42 -23.45
C VAL A 11 -5.79 17.44 -22.01
N GLY A 12 -4.51 17.75 -21.82
CA GLY A 12 -3.90 17.77 -20.49
C GLY A 12 -4.49 18.85 -19.58
N ASP A 13 -4.84 18.47 -18.35
CA ASP A 13 -5.30 19.39 -17.31
C ASP A 13 -4.11 20.10 -16.66
N LYS A 14 -3.94 21.38 -16.99
CA LYS A 14 -2.83 22.21 -16.50
C LYS A 14 -2.97 22.59 -15.03
N GLU A 15 -4.11 22.40 -14.39
CA GLU A 15 -4.33 22.86 -13.01
C GLU A 15 -4.34 21.67 -12.06
N GLY A 16 -5.03 20.60 -12.43
CA GLY A 16 -5.21 19.43 -11.56
C GLY A 16 -4.22 18.29 -11.74
N SER A 17 -3.20 18.41 -12.59
CA SER A 17 -2.22 17.33 -12.81
C SER A 17 -1.12 17.31 -11.76
N THR A 18 -0.77 16.12 -11.27
CA THR A 18 0.38 15.88 -10.37
C THR A 18 1.71 16.00 -11.11
N TYR A 19 1.78 15.51 -12.36
CA TYR A 19 3.01 15.50 -13.14
C TYR A 19 2.87 16.30 -14.43
N ARG A 20 3.97 16.95 -14.82
CA ARG A 20 4.20 17.56 -16.13
C ARG A 20 5.38 16.87 -16.79
N TRP A 21 5.38 16.79 -18.12
CA TRP A 21 6.58 16.46 -18.87
C TRP A 21 6.78 17.42 -20.02
N GLU A 22 8.04 17.58 -20.41
CA GLU A 22 8.50 18.36 -21.54
C GLU A 22 9.29 17.44 -22.46
N LEU A 23 8.86 17.34 -23.72
CA LEU A 23 9.53 16.55 -24.73
C LEU A 23 10.20 17.48 -25.72
N ARG A 24 11.52 17.34 -25.86
CA ARG A 24 12.29 18.09 -26.84
C ARG A 24 12.68 17.15 -27.99
N LEU A 25 12.01 17.34 -29.12
CA LEU A 25 12.12 16.50 -30.30
C LEU A 25 13.39 16.83 -31.11
N THR A 26 13.89 15.84 -31.84
CA THR A 26 15.06 15.99 -32.73
C THR A 26 14.83 16.97 -33.88
N ASN A 27 13.56 17.24 -34.22
CA ASN A 27 13.18 18.26 -35.22
C ASN A 27 13.13 19.69 -34.66
N GLY A 28 13.59 19.91 -33.42
CA GLY A 28 13.60 21.23 -32.76
C GLY A 28 12.28 21.62 -32.09
N TYR A 29 11.20 20.84 -32.26
CA TYR A 29 9.92 21.12 -31.63
C TYR A 29 9.92 20.69 -30.16
N THR A 30 9.35 21.52 -29.30
CA THR A 30 9.18 21.22 -27.87
C THR A 30 7.69 21.27 -27.53
N PHE A 31 7.21 20.28 -26.78
CA PHE A 31 5.85 20.33 -26.25
C PHE A 31 5.74 19.76 -24.84
N ASP A 32 4.75 20.30 -24.13
CA ASP A 32 4.41 19.89 -22.79
C ASP A 32 3.25 18.90 -22.79
N GLY A 33 3.24 18.00 -21.81
CA GLY A 33 2.07 17.21 -21.45
C GLY A 33 1.89 17.11 -19.94
N TYR A 34 0.74 16.57 -19.55
CA TYR A 34 0.25 16.56 -18.18
C TYR A 34 -0.37 15.21 -17.85
N SER A 35 -0.20 14.73 -16.61
CA SER A 35 -0.63 13.38 -16.19
C SER A 35 -2.14 13.17 -16.18
N LYS A 36 -2.94 14.24 -16.09
CA LYS A 36 -4.39 14.20 -16.01
C LYS A 36 -5.03 14.73 -17.28
N ASN A 37 -6.14 14.12 -17.70
CA ASN A 37 -7.03 14.67 -18.73
C ASN A 37 -8.07 15.57 -18.08
N VAL A 38 -8.52 16.62 -18.77
CA VAL A 38 -9.57 17.51 -18.25
C VAL A 38 -10.83 16.70 -17.88
N GLY A 39 -11.30 16.86 -16.65
CA GLY A 39 -12.49 16.19 -16.11
C GLY A 39 -12.30 14.74 -15.68
N GLN A 40 -11.07 14.21 -15.65
CA GLN A 40 -10.79 12.86 -15.13
C GLN A 40 -10.02 12.90 -13.83
N ALA A 41 -10.32 12.00 -12.89
CA ALA A 41 -9.50 11.83 -11.70
C ALA A 41 -8.16 11.13 -12.04
N GLU A 42 -7.09 11.53 -11.36
CA GLU A 42 -5.84 10.80 -11.41
C GLU A 42 -5.88 9.53 -10.56
N LYS A 43 -4.95 8.62 -10.83
CA LYS A 43 -4.70 7.49 -9.93
C LYS A 43 -4.31 8.00 -8.54
N GLN A 44 -4.74 7.25 -7.53
CA GLN A 44 -4.36 7.49 -6.13
C GLN A 44 -2.87 7.23 -5.92
N ASP A 45 -2.39 6.09 -6.43
CA ASP A 45 -0.96 5.79 -6.50
C ASP A 45 -0.29 6.67 -7.55
N LYS A 46 0.46 7.66 -7.05
CA LYS A 46 1.16 8.64 -7.88
C LYS A 46 2.41 8.07 -8.52
N GLU A 47 3.06 7.09 -7.89
CA GLU A 47 4.20 6.41 -8.49
C GLU A 47 3.76 5.59 -9.70
N ALA A 48 2.68 4.82 -9.55
CA ALA A 48 2.05 4.10 -10.66
C ALA A 48 1.60 5.05 -11.79
N LEU A 49 1.06 6.23 -11.44
CA LEU A 49 0.67 7.24 -12.41
C LEU A 49 1.87 7.73 -13.25
N LEU A 50 3.01 8.02 -12.61
CA LEU A 50 4.22 8.47 -13.28
C LEU A 50 4.74 7.38 -14.24
N GLN A 51 4.86 6.14 -13.75
CA GLN A 51 5.31 5.00 -14.56
C GLN A 51 4.42 4.78 -15.79
N ASP A 52 3.10 4.91 -15.62
CA ASP A 52 2.16 4.79 -16.75
C ASP A 52 2.31 5.93 -17.76
N CYS A 53 2.57 7.15 -17.28
CA CYS A 53 2.85 8.29 -18.16
C CYS A 53 4.11 8.04 -18.98
N ILE A 54 5.19 7.60 -18.35
CA ILE A 54 6.45 7.23 -19.00
C ILE A 54 6.17 6.14 -20.03
N ALA A 55 5.64 4.98 -19.61
CA ALA A 55 5.36 3.85 -20.50
C ALA A 55 4.50 4.25 -21.70
N ARG A 56 3.47 5.09 -21.51
CA ARG A 56 2.64 5.59 -22.62
C ARG A 56 3.44 6.42 -23.62
N LEU A 57 4.32 7.32 -23.16
CA LEU A 57 5.14 8.13 -24.05
C LEU A 57 6.15 7.26 -24.80
N LEU A 58 6.82 6.34 -24.12
CA LEU A 58 7.79 5.45 -24.74
C LEU A 58 7.12 4.56 -25.80
N ASN A 59 5.93 4.01 -25.53
CA ASN A 59 5.18 3.20 -26.52
C ASN A 59 4.71 3.99 -27.74
N ASN A 60 4.61 5.32 -27.65
CA ASN A 60 4.34 6.18 -28.81
C ASN A 60 5.63 6.50 -29.62
N GLY A 61 6.75 5.89 -29.25
CA GLY A 61 8.06 6.05 -29.88
C GLY A 61 8.72 7.39 -29.55
N TYR A 62 8.33 8.06 -28.46
CA TYR A 62 8.92 9.36 -28.15
C TYR A 62 10.39 9.26 -27.73
N LEU A 63 10.84 8.13 -27.17
CA LEU A 63 12.24 7.98 -26.79
C LEU A 63 13.20 8.10 -27.98
N ASP A 64 12.80 7.57 -29.14
CA ASP A 64 13.60 7.63 -30.37
C ASP A 64 13.46 8.96 -31.12
N LYS A 65 12.42 9.74 -30.79
CA LYS A 65 12.11 11.02 -31.44
C LYS A 65 12.59 12.23 -30.62
N CYS A 66 12.96 12.01 -29.36
CA CYS A 66 13.40 13.07 -28.45
C CYS A 66 14.91 13.00 -28.23
N PHE A 67 15.56 14.16 -28.12
CA PHE A 67 16.91 14.21 -27.55
C PHE A 67 16.87 14.23 -26.01
N LEU A 68 15.76 14.73 -25.45
CA LEU A 68 15.53 14.83 -24.02
C LEU A 68 14.04 14.78 -23.71
N MET A 69 13.68 13.94 -22.73
CA MET A 69 12.38 13.94 -22.07
C MET A 69 12.59 14.33 -20.61
N SER A 70 11.97 15.42 -20.15
CA SER A 70 12.05 15.86 -18.75
C SER A 70 10.70 15.70 -18.07
N PHE A 71 10.68 15.07 -16.90
CA PHE A 71 9.48 14.89 -16.09
C PHE A 71 9.61 15.66 -14.78
N TYR A 72 8.51 16.32 -14.40
CA TYR A 72 8.46 17.18 -13.24
C TYR A 72 7.28 16.81 -12.34
N ARG A 73 7.49 16.95 -11.03
CA ARG A 73 6.42 17.03 -10.04
C ARG A 73 5.92 18.46 -9.98
N ARG A 74 4.61 18.63 -10.01
CA ARG A 74 4.00 19.93 -9.84
C ARG A 74 3.76 20.19 -8.37
N GLU A 75 4.27 21.32 -7.90
CA GLU A 75 3.98 21.83 -6.55
C GLU A 75 2.98 22.98 -6.61
N PHE A 76 3.06 23.81 -7.65
CA PHE A 76 2.22 25.00 -7.83
C PHE A 76 1.71 25.10 -9.27
N LEU A 77 0.86 26.11 -9.52
CA LEU A 77 0.37 26.42 -10.86
C LEU A 77 1.49 26.89 -11.80
N HIS A 78 2.56 27.50 -11.26
CA HIS A 78 3.68 28.04 -12.04
C HIS A 78 4.76 27.00 -12.31
N ARG A 79 5.17 26.89 -13.58
CA ARG A 79 6.15 25.92 -14.08
C ARG A 79 7.52 26.03 -13.44
N ASP A 80 7.90 27.24 -13.05
CA ASP A 80 9.24 27.53 -12.52
C ASP A 80 9.48 26.94 -11.13
N LYS A 81 8.41 26.51 -10.46
CA LYS A 81 8.45 25.83 -9.17
C LYS A 81 8.29 24.32 -9.30
N ASP A 82 8.17 23.78 -10.50
CA ASP A 82 8.05 22.35 -10.70
C ASP A 82 9.40 21.67 -10.36
N THR A 83 9.36 20.60 -9.58
CA THR A 83 10.55 19.85 -9.19
C THR A 83 10.89 18.83 -10.27
N LEU A 84 12.11 18.88 -10.81
CA LEU A 84 12.58 17.86 -11.77
C LEU A 84 12.70 16.50 -11.08
N LEU A 85 12.11 15.47 -11.69
CA LEU A 85 12.14 14.09 -11.18
C LEU A 85 12.98 13.16 -12.04
N LEU A 86 12.93 13.33 -13.36
CA LEU A 86 13.54 12.39 -14.30
C LEU A 86 13.92 13.12 -15.58
N GLN A 87 15.12 12.83 -16.07
CA GLN A 87 15.52 13.12 -17.43
C GLN A 87 15.81 11.80 -18.15
N MET A 88 15.22 11.62 -19.32
CA MET A 88 15.47 10.47 -20.18
C MET A 88 16.11 10.94 -21.48
N HIS A 89 17.25 10.37 -21.78
CA HIS A 89 17.95 10.48 -23.06
C HIS A 89 17.80 9.18 -23.84
N TYR A 90 18.25 9.19 -25.09
CA TYR A 90 18.22 8.01 -25.95
C TYR A 90 18.94 6.79 -25.32
N GLU A 91 20.09 7.01 -24.67
CA GLU A 91 20.96 5.93 -24.16
C GLU A 91 20.93 5.73 -22.64
N ARG A 92 20.51 6.75 -21.90
CA ARG A 92 20.54 6.75 -20.43
C ARG A 92 19.41 7.57 -19.83
N TYR A 93 19.18 7.39 -18.54
CA TYR A 93 18.31 8.24 -17.76
C TYR A 93 19.02 8.75 -16.51
N GLU A 94 18.51 9.86 -15.97
CA GLU A 94 18.99 10.49 -14.75
C GLU A 94 17.77 10.75 -13.85
N ALA A 95 17.74 10.10 -12.68
CA ALA A 95 16.70 10.30 -11.67
C ALA A 95 17.11 11.42 -10.71
N PHE A 96 16.14 12.23 -10.29
CA PHE A 96 16.31 13.40 -9.44
C PHE A 96 15.36 13.35 -8.23
N ASP A 97 15.70 14.14 -7.20
CA ASP A 97 14.90 14.33 -6.00
C ASP A 97 14.40 12.99 -5.41
N ARG A 98 13.10 12.88 -5.09
CA ARG A 98 12.49 11.69 -4.47
C ARG A 98 12.53 10.47 -5.38
N LEU A 99 12.65 10.65 -6.69
CA LEU A 99 12.67 9.52 -7.63
C LEU A 99 13.94 8.68 -7.48
N LYS A 100 15.05 9.27 -7.02
CA LYS A 100 16.30 8.53 -6.74
C LYS A 100 16.12 7.39 -5.73
N PHE A 101 15.16 7.53 -4.83
CA PHE A 101 14.89 6.57 -3.77
C PHE A 101 13.72 5.62 -4.09
N SER A 102 13.08 5.80 -5.25
CA SER A 102 11.96 4.98 -5.71
C SER A 102 12.50 3.76 -6.45
N LEU A 103 12.79 2.69 -5.69
CA LEU A 103 13.26 1.42 -6.24
C LEU A 103 12.33 0.86 -7.33
N PRO A 104 10.99 0.86 -7.19
CA PRO A 104 10.12 0.30 -8.22
C PRO A 104 10.23 1.06 -9.55
N THR A 105 10.43 2.38 -9.50
CA THR A 105 10.54 3.19 -10.72
C THR A 105 11.93 3.10 -11.34
N THR A 106 13.01 3.06 -10.54
CA THR A 106 14.37 2.88 -11.09
C THR A 106 14.55 1.50 -11.71
N GLU A 107 14.06 0.42 -11.07
CA GLU A 107 14.09 -0.93 -11.66
C GLU A 107 13.26 -1.03 -12.95
N PHE A 108 12.14 -0.30 -13.03
CA PHE A 108 11.36 -0.17 -14.26
C PHE A 108 12.17 0.50 -15.38
N LEU A 109 12.84 1.63 -15.08
CA LEU A 109 13.68 2.34 -16.03
C LEU A 109 14.89 1.48 -16.47
N ASP A 110 15.53 0.78 -15.54
CA ASP A 110 16.64 -0.13 -15.86
C ASP A 110 16.21 -1.24 -16.81
N ARG A 111 15.02 -1.83 -16.61
CA ARG A 111 14.46 -2.83 -17.53
C ARG A 111 14.23 -2.26 -18.92
N ILE A 112 13.74 -1.02 -19.03
CA ILE A 112 13.57 -0.33 -20.31
C ILE A 112 14.90 -0.20 -21.06
N TYR A 113 15.93 0.33 -20.41
CA TYR A 113 17.22 0.57 -21.08
C TYR A 113 17.97 -0.73 -21.36
N LYS A 114 17.87 -1.74 -20.49
CA LYS A 114 18.39 -3.09 -20.77
C LYS A 114 17.73 -3.72 -22.00
N ALA A 115 16.39 -3.66 -22.09
CA ALA A 115 15.66 -4.21 -23.24
C ALA A 115 16.10 -3.55 -24.56
N ARG A 116 16.34 -2.23 -24.55
CA ARG A 116 16.86 -1.50 -25.70
C ARG A 116 18.25 -1.96 -26.10
N LEU A 117 19.17 -2.11 -25.15
CA LEU A 117 20.52 -2.61 -25.42
C LEU A 117 20.49 -4.02 -26.05
N THR A 118 19.53 -4.85 -25.66
CA THR A 118 19.38 -6.22 -26.18
C THR A 118 18.52 -6.34 -27.44
N GLY A 119 17.90 -5.24 -27.92
CA GLY A 119 17.01 -5.26 -29.09
C GLY A 119 15.71 -6.06 -28.90
N THR A 120 15.31 -6.33 -27.66
CA THR A 120 14.09 -7.10 -27.35
C THR A 120 12.86 -6.19 -27.34
N GLY A 121 11.70 -6.78 -27.64
CA GLY A 121 10.45 -6.08 -27.97
C GLY A 121 10.14 -4.83 -27.14
N LEU A 122 9.91 -3.69 -27.81
CA LEU A 122 9.76 -2.37 -27.21
C LEU A 122 8.35 -2.10 -26.65
N ASN A 123 7.63 -3.13 -26.16
CA ASN A 123 6.35 -2.91 -25.49
C ASN A 123 6.58 -2.52 -24.03
N TYR A 124 6.82 -1.23 -23.79
CA TYR A 124 7.24 -0.74 -22.48
C TYR A 124 6.20 -0.91 -21.37
N LYS A 125 4.94 -1.25 -21.71
CA LYS A 125 3.92 -1.59 -20.71
C LYS A 125 4.22 -2.90 -19.99
N GLU A 126 4.91 -3.82 -20.63
CA GLU A 126 5.25 -5.14 -20.05
C GLU A 126 6.33 -5.03 -18.98
N TYR A 127 7.11 -3.94 -19.01
CA TYR A 127 8.12 -3.68 -17.98
C TYR A 127 7.55 -2.96 -16.75
N LEU A 128 6.28 -2.56 -16.75
CA LEU A 128 5.70 -1.93 -15.56
C LEU A 128 5.85 -2.88 -14.34
N PRO A 129 6.12 -2.34 -13.13
CA PRO A 129 6.12 -3.15 -11.92
C PRO A 129 4.80 -3.91 -11.76
N SER A 130 4.87 -5.12 -11.20
CA SER A 130 3.65 -5.86 -10.85
C SER A 130 2.89 -5.06 -9.80
N ARG A 131 1.66 -4.71 -10.12
CA ARG A 131 0.78 -3.98 -9.20
C ARG A 131 -0.23 -4.95 -8.65
N PRO A 132 -0.49 -4.96 -7.34
CA PRO A 132 -1.58 -5.74 -6.80
C PRO A 132 -2.87 -5.20 -7.43
N GLY A 133 -3.46 -5.98 -8.34
CA GLY A 133 -4.75 -5.64 -8.91
C GLY A 133 -5.78 -5.58 -7.80
N PHE A 134 -6.90 -4.87 -8.01
CA PHE A 134 -7.97 -4.75 -7.01
C PHE A 134 -8.38 -6.13 -6.46
N ARG A 135 -8.46 -7.16 -7.30
CA ARG A 135 -8.76 -8.54 -6.90
C ARG A 135 -7.67 -9.18 -6.03
N HIS A 136 -6.41 -8.86 -6.26
CA HIS A 136 -5.30 -9.34 -5.45
C HIS A 136 -5.27 -8.64 -4.09
N THR A 137 -5.39 -7.30 -4.08
CA THR A 137 -5.53 -6.53 -2.84
C THR A 137 -6.73 -6.99 -2.04
N GLU A 138 -7.86 -7.21 -2.69
CA GLU A 138 -9.07 -7.73 -2.04
C GLU A 138 -8.84 -9.15 -1.51
N LYS A 139 -8.22 -10.04 -2.28
CA LYS A 139 -7.87 -11.38 -1.79
C LYS A 139 -7.01 -11.29 -0.53
N THR A 140 -5.95 -10.49 -0.55
CA THR A 140 -5.09 -10.25 0.60
C THR A 140 -5.86 -9.61 1.74
N ASP A 141 -6.72 -8.62 1.50
CA ASP A 141 -7.52 -7.94 2.53
C ASP A 141 -8.51 -8.90 3.23
N PHE A 142 -9.00 -9.93 2.52
CA PHE A 142 -9.86 -10.99 3.05
C PHE A 142 -9.11 -12.31 3.33
N GLU A 143 -7.78 -12.30 3.40
CA GLU A 143 -6.97 -13.48 3.72
C GLU A 143 -6.78 -13.62 5.23
N PHE A 144 -7.09 -14.81 5.75
CA PHE A 144 -6.92 -15.14 7.15
C PHE A 144 -5.56 -15.77 7.43
N SER A 145 -4.92 -15.33 8.50
CA SER A 145 -3.83 -16.06 9.15
C SER A 145 -3.83 -15.72 10.63
N LYS A 146 -3.53 -16.70 11.48
CA LYS A 146 -3.30 -16.48 12.93
C LYS A 146 -2.11 -15.56 13.20
N THR A 147 -1.18 -15.43 12.26
CA THR A 147 -0.10 -14.43 12.34
C THR A 147 -0.59 -12.99 12.11
N ARG A 148 -1.63 -12.81 11.30
CA ARG A 148 -2.20 -11.50 10.94
C ARG A 148 -3.29 -11.06 11.91
N PHE A 149 -4.05 -12.00 12.43
CA PHE A 149 -5.11 -11.76 13.42
C PHE A 149 -4.87 -12.65 14.64
N PRO A 150 -3.92 -12.28 15.53
CA PRO A 150 -3.60 -13.10 16.71
C PRO A 150 -4.77 -13.22 17.68
N THR A 151 -5.58 -12.17 17.81
CA THR A 151 -6.76 -12.14 18.68
C THR A 151 -8.01 -11.71 17.93
N ILE A 152 -9.18 -11.97 18.53
CA ILE A 152 -10.47 -11.53 17.99
C ILE A 152 -10.55 -10.00 17.84
N GLU A 153 -9.88 -9.25 18.71
CA GLU A 153 -9.82 -7.78 18.64
C GLU A 153 -9.09 -7.30 17.38
N HIS A 154 -8.01 -7.98 16.98
CA HIS A 154 -7.30 -7.68 15.72
C HIS A 154 -8.20 -7.93 14.50
N LEU A 155 -9.00 -9.00 14.53
CA LEU A 155 -9.98 -9.28 13.48
C LEU A 155 -11.05 -8.17 13.43
N VAL A 156 -11.56 -7.73 14.58
CA VAL A 156 -12.56 -6.66 14.68
C VAL A 156 -12.01 -5.34 14.13
N ASN A 157 -10.80 -4.94 14.53
CA ASN A 157 -10.19 -3.70 14.06
C ASN A 157 -9.89 -3.74 12.56
N HIS A 158 -9.51 -4.90 12.03
CA HIS A 158 -9.36 -5.08 10.59
C HIS A 158 -10.70 -4.96 9.84
N CYS A 159 -11.79 -5.52 10.38
CA CYS A 159 -13.12 -5.34 9.78
C CYS A 159 -13.55 -3.86 9.74
N LYS A 160 -13.24 -3.07 10.78
CA LYS A 160 -13.45 -1.61 10.77
C LYS A 160 -12.69 -0.94 9.63
N PHE A 161 -11.40 -1.27 9.50
CA PHE A 161 -10.56 -0.76 8.40
C PHE A 161 -11.10 -1.14 7.01
N LEU A 162 -11.63 -2.35 6.81
CA LEU A 162 -12.24 -2.76 5.54
C LEU A 162 -13.52 -1.96 5.21
N LEU A 163 -14.32 -1.62 6.22
CA LEU A 163 -15.51 -0.77 6.03
C LEU A 163 -15.12 0.67 5.65
N GLU A 164 -14.06 1.21 6.26
CA GLU A 164 -13.49 2.52 5.89
C GLU A 164 -12.94 2.54 4.45
N LYS A 165 -12.36 1.41 4.00
CA LYS A 165 -11.96 1.18 2.61
C LYS A 165 -13.14 1.04 1.63
N LYS A 166 -14.39 1.15 2.09
CA LYS A 166 -15.63 1.04 1.31
C LYS A 166 -15.87 -0.35 0.69
N TYR A 167 -15.38 -1.41 1.33
CA TYR A 167 -15.79 -2.76 0.93
C TYR A 167 -17.28 -3.01 1.24
N PRO A 168 -17.98 -3.85 0.45
CA PRO A 168 -19.38 -4.18 0.70
C PRO A 168 -19.58 -4.78 2.09
N ARG A 169 -20.55 -4.25 2.83
CA ARG A 169 -20.79 -4.62 4.23
C ARG A 169 -21.08 -6.11 4.43
N GLU A 170 -21.96 -6.67 3.61
CA GLU A 170 -22.32 -8.10 3.66
C GLU A 170 -21.09 -9.01 3.55
N ARG A 171 -20.10 -8.58 2.77
CA ARG A 171 -18.84 -9.31 2.59
C ARG A 171 -17.95 -9.22 3.82
N VAL A 172 -17.87 -8.06 4.46
CA VAL A 172 -17.12 -7.87 5.72
C VAL A 172 -17.79 -8.64 6.86
N GLU A 173 -19.11 -8.60 6.96
CA GLU A 173 -19.89 -9.38 7.93
C GLU A 173 -19.68 -10.89 7.71
N GLY A 174 -19.83 -11.37 6.48
CA GLY A 174 -19.58 -12.78 6.14
C GLY A 174 -18.13 -13.22 6.42
N PHE A 175 -17.16 -12.33 6.24
CA PHE A 175 -15.77 -12.58 6.62
C PHE A 175 -15.59 -12.67 8.14
N TYR A 176 -16.14 -11.72 8.89
CA TYR A 176 -16.10 -11.73 10.36
C TYR A 176 -16.74 -12.99 10.94
N HIS A 177 -17.97 -13.32 10.53
CA HIS A 177 -18.69 -14.49 11.04
C HIS A 177 -17.97 -15.80 10.74
N ARG A 178 -17.40 -15.94 9.53
CA ARG A 178 -16.60 -17.11 9.15
C ARG A 178 -15.37 -17.29 10.05
N LEU A 179 -14.68 -16.21 10.40
CA LEU A 179 -13.45 -16.29 11.18
C LEU A 179 -13.65 -16.23 12.68
N LYS A 180 -14.77 -15.70 13.17
CA LYS A 180 -15.12 -15.68 14.60
C LYS A 180 -15.05 -17.08 15.21
N HIS A 181 -15.46 -18.10 14.46
CA HIS A 181 -15.43 -19.49 14.91
C HIS A 181 -14.01 -20.00 15.21
N GLU A 182 -12.98 -19.49 14.52
CA GLU A 182 -11.56 -19.83 14.78
C GLU A 182 -11.08 -19.40 16.18
N TYR A 183 -11.82 -18.50 16.82
CA TYR A 183 -11.56 -18.02 18.18
C TYR A 183 -12.55 -18.56 19.20
N SER A 184 -13.59 -19.30 18.75
CA SER A 184 -14.70 -19.75 19.60
C SER A 184 -14.56 -21.20 20.08
N GLY A 185 -13.43 -21.87 19.82
CA GLY A 185 -13.25 -23.25 20.23
C GLY A 185 -11.82 -23.77 20.09
N HIS A 186 -11.01 -23.57 21.13
CA HIS A 186 -10.11 -24.60 21.71
C HIS A 186 -9.42 -24.03 22.97
N PRO A 187 -9.33 -24.79 24.08
CA PRO A 187 -8.40 -24.48 25.14
C PRO A 187 -6.98 -24.51 24.58
N LEU A 188 -6.15 -23.56 25.00
CA LEU A 188 -4.72 -23.51 24.66
C LEU A 188 -4.09 -24.89 24.87
N PRO A 189 -3.28 -25.42 23.92
CA PRO A 189 -2.47 -26.60 24.22
C PRO A 189 -1.58 -26.26 25.42
N GLN A 190 -1.71 -27.06 26.48
CA GLN A 190 -0.88 -26.94 27.67
C GLN A 190 0.58 -26.99 27.23
N THR A 191 1.30 -25.88 27.44
CA THR A 191 2.75 -25.86 27.29
C THR A 191 3.33 -26.83 28.32
N SER A 192 4.00 -27.89 27.86
CA SER A 192 4.76 -28.81 28.72
C SER A 192 5.67 -28.04 29.68
N PRO A 193 5.84 -28.50 30.94
CA PRO A 193 6.67 -27.80 31.90
C PRO A 193 8.12 -27.76 31.41
N MET A 194 8.66 -26.55 31.31
CA MET A 194 10.04 -26.29 30.96
C MET A 194 10.96 -26.92 32.02
N VAL A 195 11.70 -27.96 31.61
CA VAL A 195 12.78 -28.54 32.41
C VAL A 195 13.84 -27.46 32.60
N ARG A 196 14.00 -26.97 33.83
CA ARG A 196 15.12 -26.09 34.20
C ARG A 196 16.41 -26.92 34.18
N PRO A 197 17.50 -26.44 33.54
CA PRO A 197 18.79 -27.09 33.70
C PRO A 197 19.28 -26.93 35.14
N ALA A 198 19.85 -28.01 35.69
CA ALA A 198 20.40 -28.08 37.03
C ALA A 198 21.48 -27.00 37.22
N SER A 199 21.35 -26.19 38.27
CA SER A 199 22.39 -25.29 38.74
C SER A 199 23.50 -26.11 39.41
N ILE A 200 24.74 -25.87 39.00
CA ILE A 200 25.96 -26.47 39.56
C ILE A 200 26.21 -25.87 40.95
N ASP A 201 26.32 -26.74 41.96
CA ASP A 201 26.73 -26.44 43.33
C ASP A 201 28.22 -26.09 43.43
N LEU A 202 28.57 -25.18 44.37
CA LEU A 202 29.80 -25.17 45.20
C LEU A 202 29.69 -24.01 46.24
N PRO A 203 30.37 -24.07 47.41
CA PRO A 203 29.69 -24.17 48.72
C PRO A 203 29.94 -23.00 49.71
N ALA A 204 28.95 -22.82 50.61
CA ALA A 204 28.91 -22.49 52.06
C ALA A 204 30.08 -21.68 52.69
N THR A 205 29.97 -20.68 53.59
CA THR A 205 29.00 -20.21 54.64
C THR A 205 29.70 -19.03 55.42
N PRO A 206 29.21 -18.42 56.54
CA PRO A 206 27.85 -18.20 57.08
C PRO A 206 27.57 -16.78 57.72
N THR A 207 26.27 -16.49 58.00
CA THR A 207 25.63 -15.73 59.13
C THR A 207 25.95 -14.24 59.43
N LEU A 208 25.08 -13.35 59.96
CA LEU A 208 23.68 -13.29 60.44
C LEU A 208 23.33 -11.78 60.67
N ALA A 209 22.12 -11.30 60.33
CA ALA A 209 21.32 -10.28 61.08
C ALA A 209 20.09 -9.71 60.31
N THR A 210 18.91 -10.21 60.68
CA THR A 210 17.63 -9.56 61.06
C THR A 210 16.99 -8.35 60.31
N ALA A 211 15.69 -8.53 59.98
CA ALA A 211 14.55 -7.60 59.82
C ALA A 211 14.11 -7.17 58.38
N PRO A 212 12.82 -6.80 58.15
CA PRO A 212 11.64 -7.66 58.02
C PRO A 212 11.07 -7.68 56.59
N ALA A 213 10.21 -8.68 56.32
CA ALA A 213 9.56 -8.90 55.02
C ALA A 213 8.47 -7.86 54.70
N ILE A 214 8.60 -7.17 53.57
CA ILE A 214 7.50 -6.48 52.88
C ILE A 214 6.89 -7.49 51.91
N VAL A 215 5.65 -7.88 52.18
CA VAL A 215 4.82 -8.68 51.26
C VAL A 215 4.33 -7.74 50.15
N THR A 216 5.00 -7.74 49.01
CA THR A 216 4.48 -7.15 47.77
C THR A 216 3.83 -8.26 46.96
N SER A 217 2.52 -8.44 47.12
CA SER A 217 1.73 -9.30 46.26
C SER A 217 1.58 -8.63 44.89
N GLU A 218 2.26 -9.16 43.86
CA GLU A 218 1.97 -8.82 42.46
C GLU A 218 0.62 -9.42 42.03
N PRO A 219 -0.13 -8.72 41.15
CA PRO A 219 -1.52 -9.04 40.88
C PRO A 219 -1.64 -10.29 40.00
N ARG A 220 -2.51 -11.21 40.40
CA ARG A 220 -3.02 -12.26 39.53
C ARG A 220 -3.60 -11.61 38.27
N GLN A 221 -3.02 -11.92 37.11
CA GLN A 221 -3.70 -11.70 35.83
C GLN A 221 -4.96 -12.58 35.83
N ALA A 222 -6.09 -11.94 36.13
CA ALA A 222 -7.39 -12.52 35.95
C ALA A 222 -7.62 -12.76 34.45
N GLU A 223 -7.99 -13.98 34.09
CA GLU A 223 -8.60 -14.27 32.79
C GLU A 223 -9.76 -13.29 32.57
N PRO A 224 -9.91 -12.70 31.36
CA PRO A 224 -11.07 -11.88 31.10
C PRO A 224 -12.32 -12.77 31.12
N PRO A 225 -13.33 -12.45 31.95
CA PRO A 225 -14.57 -13.23 32.01
C PRO A 225 -15.26 -13.22 30.64
N ALA A 226 -16.06 -14.25 30.35
CA ALA A 226 -16.85 -14.38 29.11
C ALA A 226 -17.69 -13.13 28.75
N GLU A 227 -17.92 -12.23 29.71
CA GLU A 227 -18.49 -10.89 29.53
C GLU A 227 -17.66 -9.94 28.64
N TYR A 228 -16.34 -10.13 28.50
CA TYR A 228 -15.50 -9.29 27.64
C TYR A 228 -15.71 -9.59 26.15
N VAL A 229 -15.96 -10.86 25.80
CA VAL A 229 -16.22 -11.27 24.42
C VAL A 229 -17.59 -10.76 23.97
N THR A 230 -18.60 -10.84 24.83
CA THR A 230 -19.94 -10.32 24.54
C THR A 230 -19.97 -8.79 24.43
N LYS A 231 -19.11 -8.08 25.18
CA LYS A 231 -18.96 -6.63 25.05
C LYS A 231 -18.39 -6.22 23.69
N ALA A 232 -17.31 -6.84 23.23
CA ALA A 232 -16.72 -6.58 21.92
C ALA A 232 -17.69 -6.92 20.77
N GLU A 233 -18.48 -7.99 20.91
CA GLU A 233 -19.55 -8.34 19.97
C GLU A 233 -20.68 -7.30 19.95
N SER A 234 -21.08 -6.78 21.12
CA SER A 234 -22.08 -5.71 21.22
C SER A 234 -21.58 -4.38 20.65
N GLU A 235 -20.29 -4.08 20.77
CA GLU A 235 -19.68 -2.87 20.25
C GLU A 235 -19.59 -2.91 18.73
N VAL A 236 -19.24 -4.07 18.15
CA VAL A 236 -19.24 -4.27 16.70
C VAL A 236 -20.67 -4.22 16.15
N ASN A 237 -21.61 -4.96 16.74
CA ASN A 237 -23.01 -4.93 16.33
C ASN A 237 -23.65 -3.54 16.51
N GLY A 238 -23.28 -2.82 17.58
CA GLY A 238 -23.72 -1.47 17.88
C GLY A 238 -23.14 -0.41 16.94
N MET A 239 -21.86 -0.51 16.55
CA MET A 239 -21.25 0.37 15.54
C MET A 239 -21.81 0.09 14.14
N ILE A 240 -21.98 -1.18 13.80
CA ILE A 240 -22.61 -1.66 12.57
C ILE A 240 -24.06 -1.13 12.47
N ALA A 241 -24.79 -1.07 13.60
CA ALA A 241 -26.12 -0.47 13.68
C ALA A 241 -26.12 1.07 13.66
N ASN A 242 -25.11 1.74 14.24
CA ASN A 242 -25.03 3.20 14.27
C ASN A 242 -24.59 3.82 12.93
N MET A 243 -23.73 3.16 12.16
CA MET A 243 -23.40 3.61 10.80
C MET A 243 -24.59 3.51 9.84
N ASN A 244 -25.54 2.58 10.07
CA ASN A 244 -26.79 2.50 9.31
C ASN A 244 -27.66 3.77 9.40
N ARG A 245 -27.58 4.54 10.50
CA ARG A 245 -28.36 5.77 10.66
C ARG A 245 -27.74 6.96 9.93
N ARG A 246 -26.41 7.00 9.80
CA ARG A 246 -25.70 8.09 9.12
C ARG A 246 -25.74 8.01 7.59
N PHE A 247 -25.91 6.83 7.01
CA PHE A 247 -25.96 6.65 5.56
C PHE A 247 -27.38 6.57 4.97
N LYS A 248 -28.43 6.43 5.78
CA LYS A 248 -29.84 6.58 5.34
C LYS A 248 -30.34 8.03 5.37
N ALA A 249 -29.48 8.99 5.74
CA ALA A 249 -29.82 10.41 5.87
C ALA A 249 -29.22 11.30 4.77
N ASN A 250 -28.64 10.71 3.71
CA ASN A 250 -28.20 11.41 2.49
C ASN A 250 -28.83 10.77 1.26
#